data_AF-A0A3M1YD34-F1
#
_entry.id   AF-A0A3M1YD34-F1
#
_cell.length_a   1.000
_cell.length_b   1.000
_cell.length_c   1.000
_cell.angle_alpha   90.00
_cell.angle_beta   90.00
_cell.angle_gamma   90.00
#
_symmetry.space_group_name_H-M   'P 1'
#
loop_
_entity.id
_entity.type
_entity.pdbx_description
1 polymer ?
#
loop_
_entity_poly.entity_id
_entity_poly.type
_entity_poly.pdbx_seq_one_letter_code
_entity_poly.pdbx_strand_id
1 'polypeptide(L)' 'MSVSTTEKIVAHYAEAYQKLYNRAPKDLRMIDNDWVIVNGARMRVRELEYLTEQLHKEYNQGKEEKRNVVLRLLKWFKG' A
#
# COMPACT_ATOMS: atom_id res chain seq x y z
N MET A 1 -18.93 8.75 -15.94
CA MET A 1 -17.94 9.66 -15.31
C MET A 1 -16.58 8.97 -15.42
N SER A 2 -15.60 9.58 -16.09
CA SER A 2 -14.23 9.05 -16.16
C SER A 2 -13.52 9.32 -14.83
N VAL A 3 -13.14 8.27 -14.11
CA VAL A 3 -12.32 8.39 -12.89
C VAL A 3 -10.98 9.01 -13.27
N SER A 4 -10.61 10.11 -12.61
CA SER A 4 -9.34 10.82 -12.81
C SER A 4 -8.15 9.96 -12.40
N THR A 5 -6.98 10.19 -13.01
CA THR A 5 -5.74 9.48 -12.66
C THR A 5 -5.40 9.63 -11.17
N THR A 6 -5.66 10.81 -10.60
CA THR A 6 -5.42 11.09 -9.19
C THR A 6 -6.31 10.28 -8.26
N GLU A 7 -7.61 10.16 -8.57
CA GLU A 7 -8.53 9.31 -7.80
C GLU A 7 -8.08 7.84 -7.80
N LYS A 8 -7.56 7.35 -8.94
CA LYS A 8 -6.99 6.00 -9.00
C LYS A 8 -5.78 5.85 -8.08
N ILE A 9 -4.83 6.78 -8.13
CA ILE A 9 -3.62 6.73 -7.28
C ILE A 9 -4.01 6.74 -5.79
N VAL A 10 -4.95 7.60 -5.40
CA VAL A 10 -5.45 7.68 -4.03
C VAL A 10 -6.14 6.38 -3.60
N ALA A 11 -6.96 5.79 -4.47
CA ALA A 11 -7.60 4.50 -4.20
C ALA A 11 -6.58 3.36 -4.04
N HIS A 12 -5.58 3.30 -4.92
CA HIS A 12 -4.50 2.31 -4.87
C HIS A 12 -3.66 2.46 -3.60
N TYR A 13 -3.35 3.69 -3.17
CA TYR A 13 -2.66 3.93 -1.91
C TYR A 13 -3.48 3.42 -0.71
N ALA A 14 -4.79 3.73 -0.67
CA ALA A 14 -5.68 3.26 0.40
C ALA A 14 -5.72 1.73 0.48
N GLU A 15 -5.82 1.06 -0.68
CA GLU A 15 -5.80 -0.39 -0.77
C GLU A 15 -4.47 -0.99 -0.29
N ALA A 16 -3.33 -0.44 -0.74
CA ALA A 16 -2.01 -0.89 -0.34
C ALA A 16 -1.79 -0.74 1.17
N TYR A 17 -2.17 0.41 1.72
CA TYR A 17 -2.07 0.71 3.15
C TYR A 17 -2.96 -0.21 4.00
N GLN A 18 -4.19 -0.47 3.56
CA GLN A 18 -5.10 -1.42 4.22
C GLN A 18 -4.53 -2.84 4.20
N LYS A 19 -3.95 -3.30 3.08
CA LYS A 19 -3.34 -4.63 2.98
C LYS A 19 -2.17 -4.81 3.95
N LEU A 20 -1.35 -3.77 4.12
CA LEU A 20 -0.16 -3.85 4.97
C LEU A 20 -0.47 -3.68 6.46
N TYR A 21 -1.32 -2.70 6.81
CA TYR A 21 -1.57 -2.31 8.21
C TYR A 21 -2.93 -2.71 8.77
N ASN A 22 -3.79 -3.33 7.96
CA ASN A 22 -5.16 -3.71 8.31
C ASN A 22 -6.01 -2.55 8.86
N ARG A 23 -5.76 -1.33 8.38
CA ARG A 23 -6.51 -0.11 8.74
C ARG A 23 -6.45 0.91 7.60
N ALA A 24 -7.42 1.82 7.56
CA ALA A 24 -7.42 2.92 6.60
C ALA A 24 -6.36 3.98 6.95
N PRO A 25 -5.75 4.66 5.95
CA PRO A 25 -4.89 5.81 6.19
C PRO A 25 -5.70 6.98 6.76
N LYS A 26 -5.12 7.75 7.69
CA LYS A 26 -5.79 8.92 8.27
C LYS A 26 -5.70 10.10 7.30
N ASP A 27 -6.73 10.95 7.31
CA ASP A 27 -6.78 12.20 6.55
C ASP A 27 -6.46 12.08 5.06
N LEU A 28 -6.71 10.91 4.44
CA LEU A 28 -6.50 10.70 3.01
C LEU A 28 -7.57 11.44 2.22
N ARG A 29 -7.19 12.57 1.63
CA ARG A 29 -8.09 13.38 0.79
C ARG A 29 -7.35 14.10 -0.32
N MET A 30 -8.00 14.22 -1.46
CA MET A 30 -7.53 15.03 -2.58
C MET A 30 -7.76 16.51 -2.29
N ILE A 31 -6.76 17.35 -2.57
CA ILE A 31 -6.93 18.81 -2.59
C ILE A 31 -7.28 19.24 -4.02
N ASP A 32 -6.47 18.78 -4.97
CA ASP A 32 -6.60 19.05 -6.40
C ASP A 32 -5.98 17.88 -7.20
N ASN A 33 -5.72 18.07 -8.49
CA ASN A 33 -5.19 17.03 -9.37
C ASN A 33 -3.73 16.64 -9.06
N ASP A 34 -2.98 17.46 -8.32
CA ASP A 34 -1.55 17.27 -8.09
C ASP A 34 -1.17 17.23 -6.60
N TRP A 35 -2.11 17.52 -5.70
CA TRP A 35 -1.89 17.52 -4.26
C TRP A 35 -2.92 16.70 -3.49
N VAL A 36 -2.42 16.01 -2.47
CA VAL A 36 -3.19 15.20 -1.53
C VAL A 36 -2.77 15.52 -0.10
N ILE A 37 -3.65 15.19 0.86
CA ILE A 37 -3.31 15.13 2.28
C ILE A 37 -3.32 13.65 2.69
N VAL A 38 -2.33 13.27 3.50
CA VAL A 38 -2.22 11.95 4.14
C VAL A 38 -1.64 12.14 5.54
N ASN A 39 -2.30 11.61 6.56
CA ASN A 39 -1.91 11.73 7.97
C ASN A 39 -1.62 13.18 8.40
N GLY A 40 -2.43 14.13 7.93
CA GLY A 40 -2.27 15.55 8.21
C GLY A 40 -1.16 16.26 7.42
N ALA A 41 -0.36 15.55 6.62
CA ALA A 41 0.69 16.12 5.79
C ALA A 41 0.22 16.27 4.33
N ARG A 42 0.58 17.39 3.68
CA ARG A 42 0.33 17.62 2.25
C ARG A 42 1.50 17.10 1.42
N MET A 43 1.23 16.37 0.35
CA MET A 43 2.24 15.85 -0.58
C MET A 43 1.73 15.84 -2.03
N ARG A 44 2.64 15.74 -2.99
CA ARG A 44 2.31 15.61 -4.42
C ARG A 44 1.72 14.23 -4.71
N VAL A 45 0.85 14.16 -5.71
CA VAL A 45 0.26 12.90 -6.17
C VAL A 45 1.33 11.90 -6.64
N ARG A 46 2.40 12.38 -7.29
CA ARG A 46 3.54 11.54 -7.68
C ARG A 46 4.31 10.97 -6.50
N GLU A 47 4.41 11.71 -5.39
CA GLU A 47 5.03 11.21 -4.16
C GLU A 47 4.15 10.12 -3.54
N LEU A 48 2.82 10.29 -3.56
CA LEU A 48 1.88 9.26 -3.13
C LEU A 48 1.97 7.98 -3.98
N GLU A 49 2.12 8.12 -5.30
CA GLU A 49 2.31 7.00 -6.22
C GLU A 49 3.58 6.22 -5.88
N TYR A 50 4.71 6.92 -5.69
CA TYR A 50 5.96 6.29 -5.28
C TYR A 50 5.82 5.56 -3.93
N LEU A 51 5.18 6.18 -2.93
CA LEU A 51 4.92 5.53 -1.63
C LEU A 51 4.05 4.28 -1.79
N THR A 52 3.08 4.31 -2.70
CA THR A 52 2.22 3.15 -3.00
C THR A 52 3.04 1.98 -3.55
N GLU A 53 4.01 2.24 -4.43
CA GLU A 53 4.91 1.20 -4.92
C GLU A 53 5.78 0.59 -3.81
N GLN A 54 6.27 1.41 -2.88
CA GLN A 54 7.06 0.93 -1.74
C GLN A 54 6.21 0.05 -0.80
N LEU A 55 4.97 0.45 -0.49
CA LEU A 55 4.05 -0.36 0.31
C LEU A 55 3.79 -1.73 -0.33
N HIS A 56 3.63 -1.79 -1.65
CA HIS A 56 3.49 -3.07 -2.35
C HIS A 56 4.75 -3.94 -2.27
N LYS A 57 5.94 -3.35 -2.42
CA LYS A 57 7.22 -4.08 -2.28
C LYS A 57 7.36 -4.66 -0.88
N GLU A 58 7.14 -3.87 0.16
CA GLU A 58 7.20 -4.32 1.56
C GLU A 58 6.20 -5.45 1.84
N TYR A 59 4.95 -5.30 1.36
CA TYR A 59 3.92 -6.32 1.53
C TYR A 59 4.28 -7.64 0.85
N ASN A 60 4.84 -7.58 -0.36
CA ASN A 60 5.26 -8.76 -1.11
C ASN A 60 6.47 -9.44 -0.45
N GLN A 61 7.47 -8.66 -0.02
CA GLN A 61 8.63 -9.18 0.71
C GLN A 61 8.21 -9.89 2.01
N GLY A 62 7.37 -9.24 2.83
CA GLY A 62 6.87 -9.86 4.07
C GLY A 62 6.03 -11.12 3.83
N LYS A 63 5.31 -11.21 2.71
CA LYS A 63 4.60 -12.44 2.30
C LYS A 63 5.56 -13.56 1.91
N GLU A 64 6.59 -13.25 1.15
CA GLU A 64 7.61 -14.21 0.73
C GLU A 64 8.35 -14.79 1.93
N GLU A 65 8.75 -13.94 2.89
CA GLU A 65 9.36 -14.37 4.15
C GLU A 65 8.46 -15.30 4.95
N LYS A 66 7.19 -14.93 5.15
CA LYS A 66 6.21 -15.78 5.86
C LYS A 66 6.00 -17.11 5.15
N ARG A 67 5.87 -17.11 3.82
CA ARG A 67 5.73 -18.34 3.02
C ARG A 67 6.95 -19.25 3.17
N ASN A 68 8.15 -18.69 3.18
CA ASN A 68 9.38 -19.44 3.35
C ASN A 68 9.46 -20.10 4.75
N VAL A 69 9.03 -19.41 5.81
CA VAL A 69 8.95 -20.00 7.16
C VAL A 69 7.95 -21.16 7.19
N VAL A 70 6.74 -20.97 6.64
CA VAL A 70 5.73 -22.04 6.56
C VAL A 70 6.24 -23.24 5.77
N LEU A 71 6.90 -23.03 4.62
CA LEU A 71 7.47 -24.12 3.83
C LEU A 71 8.57 -24.87 4.58
N ARG A 72 9.42 -24.16 5.34
CA ARG A 72 10.43 -24.79 6.21
C ARG A 72 9.78 -25.63 7.31
N LEU A 73 8.73 -25.11 7.96
CA LEU A 73 7.97 -25.85 8.97
C LEU A 73 7.30 -27.11 8.39
N LEU A 74 6.63 -26.99 7.23
CA LEU A 74 6.02 -28.13 6.54
C LEU A 74 7.05 -29.18 6.13
N LYS A 75 8.25 -28.76 5.71
CA LYS A 75 9.35 -29.68 5.41
C LYS A 75 9.83 -30.43 6.65
N TRP A 76 9.87 -29.77 7.81
CA TRP A 76 10.24 -30.41 9.08
C TRP A 76 9.19 -31.43 9.55
N PHE A 77 7.90 -31.14 9.39
CA PHE A 77 6.83 -32.09 9.75
C PHE A 77 6.74 -33.31 8.83
N LYS A 78 7.25 -33.22 7.60
CA LYS A 78 7.26 -34.30 6.59
C LYS A 78 8.54 -35.14 6.62
N GLY A 79 9.20 -35.25 7.78
CA GLY A 79 10.37 -36.10 7.99
C GLY A 79 10.29 -37.43 7.25
#